data_AF-A0AAE0N6T5-F1
#
_entry.id   AF-A0AAE0N6T5-F1
#
_cell.length_a   1.000
_cell.length_b   1.000
_cell.length_c   1.000
_cell.angle_alpha   90.00
_cell.angle_beta   90.00
_cell.angle_gamma   90.00
#
_symmetry.space_group_name_H-M   'P 1'
#
loop_
_entity.id
_entity.type
_entity.pdbx_description
1 polymer ?
#
loop_
_entity_poly.entity_id
_entity_poly.type
_entity_poly.pdbx_seq_one_letter_code
_entity_poly.pdbx_strand_id
1 'polypeptide(L)'
;MERVEGQAKDQESLAKQALSWITCVKRPPTTLELQHALAVELGRRELRRDNISDAEDIISVCAGLVTVDEESSVIRLVHYTTQEYLERTQCNWFPEPESDITTTCLTYLLFDAFEDGICHTDSEFDKSLQLNPLYEYAARSWGHHARKSSKLCHLFEEFAAYQAKAEAVSQALMVVKDYPEDLYIIVRCF
;
A
#
# COMPACT_ATOMS: atom_id res chain seq x y z
N MET A 1 -14.02 7.06 -15.96
CA MET A 1 -12.87 6.45 -16.65
C MET A 1 -12.51 7.19 -17.92
N GLU A 2 -13.43 7.50 -18.85
CA GLU A 2 -13.11 8.27 -20.08
C GLU A 2 -12.30 9.56 -19.83
N ARG A 3 -12.71 10.36 -18.83
CA ARG A 3 -11.97 11.57 -18.44
C ARG A 3 -10.55 11.29 -17.94
N VAL A 4 -10.32 10.14 -17.30
CA VAL A 4 -9.00 9.72 -16.82
C VAL A 4 -8.13 9.28 -18.00
N GLU A 5 -8.70 8.53 -18.94
CA GLU A 5 -8.02 8.00 -20.13
C GLU A 5 -7.74 9.04 -21.21
N GLY A 6 -8.44 10.17 -21.16
CA GLY A 6 -8.17 11.33 -22.04
C GLY A 6 -7.01 12.22 -21.61
N GLN A 7 -6.36 11.93 -20.47
CA GLN A 7 -5.24 12.72 -19.95
C GLN A 7 -3.90 12.35 -20.62
N ALA A 8 -2.83 13.08 -20.28
CA ALA A 8 -1.47 12.68 -20.64
C ALA A 8 -1.12 11.31 -20.04
N LYS A 9 -0.20 10.57 -20.66
CA LYS A 9 0.06 9.15 -20.31
C LYS A 9 0.53 8.92 -18.88
N ASP A 10 1.34 9.83 -18.37
CA ASP A 10 1.80 9.89 -16.98
C ASP A 10 0.65 10.14 -16.01
N GLN A 11 -0.22 11.12 -16.30
CA GLN A 11 -1.41 11.43 -15.50
C GLN A 11 -2.44 10.29 -15.52
N GLU A 12 -2.68 9.68 -16.69
CA GLU A 12 -3.52 8.49 -16.83
C GLU A 12 -2.98 7.35 -15.97
N SER A 13 -1.67 7.10 -16.02
CA SER A 13 -1.01 6.05 -15.23
C SER A 13 -1.16 6.30 -13.74
N LEU A 14 -0.84 7.51 -13.27
CA LEU A 14 -0.96 7.89 -11.86
C LEU A 14 -2.41 7.73 -11.36
N ALA A 15 -3.38 8.20 -12.14
CA ALA A 15 -4.80 8.07 -11.81
C ALA A 15 -5.24 6.60 -11.74
N LYS A 16 -4.83 5.77 -12.70
CA LYS A 16 -5.16 4.33 -12.70
C LYS A 16 -4.53 3.62 -11.51
N GLN A 17 -3.29 3.93 -11.15
CA GLN A 17 -2.63 3.38 -9.96
C GLN A 17 -3.34 3.81 -8.67
N ALA A 18 -3.68 5.10 -8.54
CA ALA A 18 -4.41 5.62 -7.38
C ALA A 18 -5.78 4.97 -7.22
N LEU A 19 -6.57 4.89 -8.30
CA LEU A 19 -7.89 4.26 -8.30
C LEU A 19 -7.81 2.76 -8.01
N SER A 20 -6.80 2.08 -8.55
CA SER A 20 -6.53 0.66 -8.26
C SER A 20 -6.27 0.46 -6.77
N TRP A 21 -5.37 1.25 -6.18
CA TRP A 21 -5.10 1.22 -4.75
C TRP A 21 -6.36 1.47 -3.92
N ILE A 22 -7.03 2.62 -4.10
CA ILE A 22 -8.21 3.00 -3.31
C ILE A 22 -9.32 1.93 -3.38
N THR A 23 -9.46 1.25 -4.53
CA THR A 23 -10.51 0.24 -4.75
C THR A 23 -10.14 -1.13 -4.18
N CYS A 24 -8.86 -1.52 -4.20
CA CYS A 24 -8.46 -2.92 -3.98
C CYS A 24 -7.85 -3.19 -2.60
N VAL A 25 -7.45 -2.14 -1.87
CA VAL A 25 -6.95 -2.24 -0.50
C VAL A 25 -8.01 -2.74 0.48
N LYS A 26 -7.58 -3.30 1.62
CA LYS A 26 -8.49 -3.95 2.58
C LYS A 26 -9.17 -2.99 3.56
N ARG A 27 -8.64 -1.77 3.66
CA ARG A 27 -9.27 -0.64 4.33
C ARG A 27 -8.97 0.64 3.54
N PRO A 28 -9.82 1.68 3.62
CA PRO A 28 -9.50 2.98 3.04
C PRO A 28 -8.10 3.44 3.48
N PRO A 29 -7.23 3.86 2.53
CA PRO A 29 -5.92 4.36 2.87
C PRO A 29 -6.02 5.81 3.33
N THR A 30 -5.10 6.23 4.19
CA THR A 30 -4.84 7.65 4.40
C THR A 30 -4.19 8.25 3.15
N THR A 31 -4.25 9.57 3.03
CA THR A 31 -3.63 10.30 1.93
C THR A 31 -2.12 10.03 1.88
N LEU A 32 -1.45 10.07 3.03
CA LEU A 32 -0.01 9.79 3.15
C LEU A 32 0.35 8.34 2.78
N GLU A 33 -0.48 7.37 3.19
CA GLU A 33 -0.30 5.97 2.80
C GLU A 33 -0.37 5.80 1.29
N LEU A 34 -1.35 6.42 0.64
CA LEU A 34 -1.49 6.35 -0.81
C LEU A 34 -0.31 7.03 -1.51
N GLN A 35 0.11 8.21 -1.05
CA GLN A 35 1.27 8.92 -1.61
C GLN A 35 2.53 8.05 -1.54
N HIS A 36 2.77 7.40 -0.39
CA HIS A 36 3.90 6.48 -0.23
C HIS A 36 3.77 5.27 -1.14
N ALA A 37 2.58 4.67 -1.25
CA ALA A 37 2.34 3.51 -2.10
C ALA A 37 2.59 3.81 -3.58
N LEU A 38 2.15 4.97 -4.07
CA LEU A 38 2.35 5.38 -5.46
C LEU A 38 3.81 5.76 -5.77
N ALA A 39 4.59 6.15 -4.76
CA ALA A 39 6.00 6.51 -4.92
C ALA A 39 6.96 5.30 -4.86
N VAL A 40 6.47 4.10 -4.56
CA VAL A 40 7.30 2.89 -4.51
C VAL A 40 7.76 2.48 -5.91
N GLU A 41 9.07 2.39 -6.08
CA GLU A 41 9.70 1.83 -7.28
C GLU A 41 10.31 0.46 -6.96
N LEU A 42 9.99 -0.55 -7.76
CA LEU A 42 10.56 -1.90 -7.63
C LEU A 42 12.09 -1.86 -7.68
N GLY A 43 12.73 -2.54 -6.74
CA GLY A 43 14.20 -2.63 -6.64
C GLY A 43 14.88 -1.45 -5.95
N ARG A 44 14.13 -0.43 -5.51
CA ARG A 44 14.63 0.62 -4.62
C ARG A 44 14.53 0.21 -3.15
N ARG A 45 15.38 0.83 -2.32
CA ARG A 45 15.42 0.64 -0.86
C ARG A 45 14.95 1.85 -0.06
N GLU A 46 14.50 2.89 -0.74
CA GLU A 46 14.02 4.13 -0.13
C GLU A 46 13.07 4.85 -1.09
N LEU A 47 12.17 5.67 -0.55
CA LEU A 47 11.38 6.61 -1.34
C LEU A 47 12.23 7.81 -1.71
N ARG A 48 12.08 8.24 -2.96
CA ARG A 48 12.61 9.52 -3.41
C ARG A 48 11.55 10.60 -3.25
N ARG A 49 11.90 11.70 -2.58
CA ARG A 49 10.95 12.78 -2.29
C ARG A 49 10.33 13.41 -3.53
N ASP A 50 11.07 13.48 -4.63
CA ASP A 50 10.63 13.96 -5.94
C ASP A 50 9.63 13.02 -6.64
N ASN A 51 9.52 11.76 -6.21
CA ASN A 51 8.53 10.81 -6.72
C ASN A 51 7.22 10.81 -5.93
N ILE A 52 7.19 11.45 -4.75
CA ILE A 52 5.98 11.53 -3.94
C ILE A 52 5.09 12.62 -4.54
N SER A 53 4.03 12.20 -5.22
CA SER A 53 3.05 13.14 -5.79
C SER A 53 2.25 13.82 -4.69
N ASP A 54 1.96 15.11 -4.86
CA ASP A 54 1.10 15.85 -3.93
C ASP A 54 -0.34 15.30 -3.95
N ALA A 55 -1.04 15.45 -2.83
CA ALA A 55 -2.39 14.94 -2.68
C ALA A 55 -3.34 15.60 -3.70
N GLU A 56 -3.18 16.90 -3.91
CA GLU A 56 -3.93 17.70 -4.87
C GLU A 56 -3.73 17.19 -6.30
N ASP A 57 -2.52 16.78 -6.66
CA ASP A 57 -2.21 16.23 -7.98
C ASP A 57 -2.91 14.87 -8.16
N ILE A 58 -2.83 13.98 -7.16
CA ILE A 58 -3.52 12.68 -7.17
C ILE A 58 -5.04 12.87 -7.34
N ILE A 59 -5.64 13.79 -6.58
CA ILE A 59 -7.07 14.11 -6.66
C ILE A 59 -7.42 14.68 -8.04
N SER A 60 -6.61 15.59 -8.54
CA SER A 60 -6.79 16.26 -9.84
C SER A 60 -6.81 15.24 -10.98
N VAL A 61 -5.81 14.35 -11.04
CA VAL A 61 -5.72 13.35 -12.12
C VAL A 61 -6.83 12.28 -12.01
N CYS A 62 -7.41 12.08 -10.83
CA CYS A 62 -8.57 11.20 -10.65
C CYS A 62 -9.89 11.81 -11.17
N ALA A 63 -9.87 13.02 -11.72
CA ALA A 63 -10.98 13.65 -12.44
C ALA A 63 -12.31 13.71 -11.66
N GLY A 64 -12.24 13.89 -10.34
CA GLY A 64 -13.41 13.96 -9.45
C GLY A 64 -14.02 12.61 -9.07
N LEU A 65 -13.29 11.51 -9.28
CA LEU A 65 -13.68 10.19 -8.77
C LEU A 65 -13.29 9.99 -7.30
N VAL A 66 -12.35 10.81 -6.81
CA VAL A 66 -11.73 10.69 -5.48
C VAL A 66 -11.94 11.97 -4.69
N THR A 67 -12.07 11.83 -3.37
CA THR A 67 -12.14 12.92 -2.39
C THR A 67 -11.34 12.55 -1.14
N VAL A 68 -10.94 13.57 -0.38
CA VAL A 68 -10.27 13.41 0.92
C VAL A 68 -11.21 13.85 2.03
N ASP A 69 -11.27 13.05 3.08
CA ASP A 69 -11.94 13.39 4.32
C ASP A 69 -11.00 14.25 5.18
N GLU A 70 -11.36 15.52 5.41
CA GLU A 70 -10.49 16.47 6.11
C GLU A 70 -10.23 16.10 7.58
N GLU A 71 -11.16 15.40 8.23
CA GLU A 71 -11.03 15.03 9.65
C GLU A 71 -10.12 13.81 9.83
N SER A 72 -10.29 12.79 9.00
CA SER A 72 -9.56 11.52 9.09
C SER A 72 -8.36 11.41 8.15
N SER A 73 -8.17 12.38 7.24
CA SER A 73 -7.17 12.35 6.16
C SER A 73 -7.27 11.12 5.24
N VAL A 74 -8.42 10.44 5.24
CA VAL A 74 -8.70 9.27 4.42
C VAL A 74 -9.03 9.70 2.99
N ILE A 75 -8.35 9.10 2.02
CA ILE A 75 -8.65 9.28 0.60
C ILE A 75 -9.57 8.16 0.12
N ARG A 76 -10.70 8.52 -0.51
CA ARG A 76 -11.75 7.57 -0.88
C ARG A 76 -12.44 7.96 -2.18
N LEU A 77 -13.17 7.02 -2.76
CA LEU A 77 -14.06 7.32 -3.89
C LEU A 77 -15.20 8.23 -3.43
N VAL A 78 -15.61 9.16 -4.31
CA VAL A 78 -16.63 10.18 -3.98
C VAL A 78 -17.99 9.55 -3.64
N HIS A 79 -18.34 8.43 -4.28
CA HIS A 79 -19.64 7.80 -4.11
C HIS A 79 -19.54 6.28 -4.05
N TYR A 80 -20.41 5.65 -3.24
CA TYR A 80 -20.42 4.18 -3.09
C TYR A 80 -20.70 3.45 -4.41
N THR A 81 -21.51 4.04 -5.30
CA THR A 81 -21.76 3.45 -6.63
C THR A 81 -20.54 3.49 -7.54
N THR A 82 -19.63 4.45 -7.33
CA THR A 82 -18.33 4.48 -8.02
C THR A 82 -17.47 3.31 -7.55
N GLN A 83 -17.48 3.01 -6.26
CA GLN A 83 -16.81 1.84 -5.70
C GLN A 83 -17.37 0.54 -6.28
N GLU A 84 -18.69 0.33 -6.21
CA GLU A 84 -19.34 -0.86 -6.77
C GLU A 84 -19.03 -1.04 -8.27
N TYR A 85 -19.05 0.07 -9.03
CA TYR A 85 -18.70 0.04 -10.44
C TYR A 85 -17.25 -0.41 -10.67
N LEU A 86 -16.28 0.19 -9.96
CA LEU A 86 -14.86 -0.13 -10.12
C LEU A 86 -14.52 -1.54 -9.62
N GLU A 87 -15.13 -2.01 -8.54
CA GLU A 87 -15.00 -3.38 -8.05
C GLU A 87 -15.51 -4.39 -9.09
N ARG A 88 -16.71 -4.15 -9.67
CA ARG A 88 -17.29 -5.03 -10.70
C ARG A 88 -16.48 -5.04 -12.00
N THR A 89 -15.84 -3.93 -12.32
CA THR A 89 -15.11 -3.74 -13.58
C THR A 89 -13.59 -3.75 -13.40
N GLN A 90 -13.12 -4.22 -12.24
CA GLN A 90 -11.72 -4.20 -11.82
C GLN A 90 -10.80 -4.78 -12.89
N CYS A 91 -11.10 -5.97 -13.44
CA CYS A 91 -10.29 -6.62 -14.46
C CYS A 91 -10.17 -5.84 -15.78
N ASN A 92 -11.07 -4.89 -16.05
CA ASN A 92 -11.01 -4.06 -17.25
C ASN A 92 -10.08 -2.86 -17.08
N TRP A 93 -9.95 -2.37 -15.84
CA TRP A 93 -9.22 -1.14 -15.53
C TRP A 93 -7.87 -1.39 -14.87
N PHE A 94 -7.79 -2.46 -14.08
CA PHE A 94 -6.66 -2.82 -13.24
C PHE A 94 -6.33 -4.30 -13.52
N PRO A 95 -5.31 -4.58 -14.35
CA PRO A 95 -5.01 -5.95 -14.75
C PRO A 95 -4.67 -6.86 -13.57
N GLU A 96 -3.83 -6.42 -12.62
CA GLU A 96 -3.30 -7.28 -11.55
C GLU A 96 -3.16 -6.58 -10.19
N PRO A 97 -4.23 -5.96 -9.68
CA PRO A 97 -4.16 -5.10 -8.49
C PRO A 97 -3.65 -5.80 -7.23
N GLU A 98 -4.03 -7.07 -7.02
CA GLU A 98 -3.55 -7.84 -5.87
C GLU A 98 -2.04 -8.13 -5.95
N SER A 99 -1.50 -8.37 -7.16
CA SER A 99 -0.06 -8.56 -7.39
C SER A 99 0.71 -7.24 -7.24
N ASP A 100 0.16 -6.15 -7.77
CA ASP A 100 0.77 -4.82 -7.72
C ASP A 100 0.86 -4.32 -6.27
N ILE A 101 -0.22 -4.46 -5.50
CA ILE A 101 -0.23 -4.12 -4.06
C ILE A 101 0.75 -4.99 -3.29
N THR A 102 0.78 -6.31 -3.55
CA THR A 102 1.75 -7.22 -2.91
C THR A 102 3.19 -6.77 -3.16
N THR A 103 3.52 -6.48 -4.42
CA THR A 103 4.86 -6.06 -4.84
C THR A 103 5.26 -4.74 -4.19
N THR A 104 4.33 -3.79 -4.16
CA THR A 104 4.53 -2.49 -3.52
C THR A 104 4.77 -2.63 -2.02
N CYS A 105 3.92 -3.38 -1.31
CA CYS A 105 4.07 -3.62 0.11
C CYS A 105 5.40 -4.32 0.43
N LEU A 106 5.75 -5.38 -0.30
CA LEU A 106 7.02 -6.08 -0.06
C LEU A 106 8.24 -5.21 -0.38
N THR A 107 8.21 -4.43 -1.46
CA THR A 107 9.28 -3.47 -1.77
C THR A 107 9.43 -2.44 -0.65
N TYR A 108 8.31 -1.93 -0.14
CA TYR A 108 8.30 -0.98 0.97
C TYR A 108 8.91 -1.58 2.25
N LEU A 109 8.50 -2.80 2.62
CA LEU A 109 9.06 -3.52 3.79
C LEU A 109 10.54 -3.90 3.61
N LEU A 110 11.02 -3.89 2.37
CA LEU A 110 12.40 -4.12 2.01
C LEU A 110 13.27 -2.86 2.05
N PHE A 111 12.74 -1.70 2.45
CA PHE A 111 13.50 -0.47 2.61
C PHE A 111 14.56 -0.54 3.72
N ASP A 112 15.60 0.28 3.58
CA ASP A 112 16.71 0.35 4.52
C ASP A 112 16.29 0.96 5.87
N ALA A 113 15.18 1.70 5.89
CA ALA A 113 14.55 2.20 7.11
C ALA A 113 14.15 1.08 8.11
N PHE A 114 14.07 -0.17 7.65
CA PHE A 114 13.73 -1.34 8.46
C PHE A 114 14.91 -2.31 8.65
N GLU A 115 16.12 -1.91 8.28
CA GLU A 115 17.31 -2.77 8.34
C GLU A 115 17.71 -3.10 9.79
N ASP A 116 17.53 -2.16 10.72
CA ASP A 116 17.86 -2.33 12.14
C ASP A 116 16.91 -3.28 12.89
N GLY A 117 15.82 -3.72 12.23
CA GLY A 117 14.86 -4.67 12.79
C GLY A 117 13.85 -4.05 13.75
N ILE A 118 13.65 -4.69 14.91
CA ILE A 118 12.64 -4.26 15.89
C ILE A 118 12.98 -2.91 16.52
N CYS A 119 11.97 -2.08 16.72
CA CYS A 119 12.08 -0.91 17.59
C CYS A 119 12.13 -1.37 19.05
N HIS A 120 13.06 -0.84 19.86
CA HIS A 120 13.23 -1.28 21.25
C HIS A 120 12.33 -0.51 22.22
N THR A 121 11.75 0.60 21.78
CA THR A 121 10.83 1.42 22.55
C THR A 121 9.59 1.79 21.74
N ASP A 122 8.47 2.03 22.43
CA ASP A 122 7.23 2.51 21.79
C ASP A 122 7.48 3.83 21.04
N SER A 123 8.31 4.72 21.58
CA SER A 123 8.63 6.00 20.92
C SER A 123 9.42 5.82 19.61
N GLU A 124 10.31 4.83 19.53
CA GLU A 124 11.02 4.51 18.28
C GLU A 124 10.05 3.93 17.25
N PHE A 125 9.14 3.08 17.71
CA PHE A 125 8.11 2.48 16.85
C PHE A 125 7.14 3.54 16.31
N ASP A 126 6.63 4.41 17.17
CA ASP A 126 5.75 5.53 16.79
C ASP A 126 6.44 6.46 15.78
N LYS A 127 7.72 6.76 16.00
CA LYS A 127 8.52 7.55 15.07
C LYS A 127 8.69 6.84 13.73
N SER A 128 8.91 5.52 13.74
CA SER A 128 8.98 4.71 12.51
C SER A 128 7.67 4.76 11.73
N LEU A 129 6.52 4.64 12.41
CA LEU A 129 5.19 4.76 11.78
C LEU A 129 4.96 6.15 11.19
N GLN A 130 5.35 7.21 11.88
CA GLN A 130 5.22 8.60 11.39
C GLN A 130 6.10 8.88 10.16
N LEU A 131 7.32 8.34 10.14
CA LEU A 131 8.24 8.52 9.01
C LEU A 131 7.90 7.59 7.83
N ASN A 132 7.22 6.48 8.11
CA ASN A 132 6.86 5.48 7.12
C ASN A 132 5.35 5.20 7.11
N PRO A 133 4.51 6.15 6.66
CA PRO A 133 3.04 6.03 6.60
C PRO A 133 2.49 4.69 6.10
N LEU A 134 3.08 4.09 5.05
CA LEU A 134 2.59 2.81 4.49
C LEU A 134 2.99 1.59 5.32
N TYR A 135 3.89 1.73 6.29
CA TYR A 135 4.55 0.60 6.97
C TYR A 135 3.56 -0.37 7.61
N GLU A 136 2.62 0.15 8.39
CA GLU A 136 1.62 -0.67 9.08
C GLU A 136 0.73 -1.42 8.09
N TYR A 137 0.20 -0.71 7.07
CA TYR A 137 -0.64 -1.34 6.06
C TYR A 137 0.12 -2.44 5.31
N ALA A 138 1.35 -2.14 4.89
CA ALA A 138 2.20 -3.07 4.17
C ALA A 138 2.43 -4.34 5.01
N ALA A 139 2.93 -4.19 6.24
CA ALA A 139 3.21 -5.28 7.17
C ALA A 139 2.00 -6.19 7.41
N ARG A 140 0.80 -5.60 7.55
CA ARG A 140 -0.43 -6.34 7.88
C ARG A 140 -1.12 -6.98 6.68
N SER A 141 -1.00 -6.38 5.50
CA SER A 141 -1.89 -6.70 4.37
C SER A 141 -1.20 -7.46 3.25
N TRP A 142 0.13 -7.37 3.13
CA TRP A 142 0.86 -7.94 1.99
C TRP A 142 0.54 -9.42 1.77
N GLY A 143 0.49 -10.24 2.83
CA GLY A 143 0.26 -11.67 2.73
C GLY A 143 -1.15 -12.04 2.26
N HIS A 144 -2.13 -11.20 2.58
CA HIS A 144 -3.51 -11.40 2.14
C HIS A 144 -3.69 -11.04 0.66
N HIS A 145 -3.04 -9.97 0.20
CA HIS A 145 -2.98 -9.62 -1.23
C HIS A 145 -2.27 -10.72 -2.02
N ALA A 146 -1.13 -11.21 -1.51
CA ALA A 146 -0.36 -12.24 -2.18
C ALA A 146 -1.14 -13.55 -2.35
N ARG A 147 -1.95 -13.93 -1.35
CA ARG A 147 -2.82 -15.12 -1.43
C ARG A 147 -3.90 -15.00 -2.49
N LYS A 148 -4.37 -13.79 -2.78
CA LYS A 148 -5.37 -13.51 -3.82
C LYS A 148 -4.76 -13.33 -5.21
N SER A 149 -3.46 -13.02 -5.27
CA SER A 149 -2.73 -12.91 -6.52
C SER A 149 -2.60 -14.28 -7.21
N SER A 150 -2.83 -14.32 -8.51
CA SER A 150 -2.52 -15.48 -9.36
C SER A 150 -1.04 -15.53 -9.77
N LYS A 151 -0.28 -14.47 -9.51
CA LYS A 151 1.16 -14.37 -9.80
C LYS A 151 1.98 -14.49 -8.52
N LEU A 152 3.08 -15.25 -8.64
CA LEU A 152 4.13 -15.29 -7.63
C LEU A 152 4.87 -13.94 -7.59
N CYS A 153 4.95 -13.34 -6.40
CA CYS A 153 5.80 -12.19 -6.19
C CYS A 153 7.25 -12.64 -6.02
N HIS A 154 8.14 -12.28 -6.94
CA HIS A 154 9.56 -12.66 -6.88
C HIS A 154 10.30 -12.13 -5.64
N LEU A 155 9.75 -11.09 -4.98
CA LEU A 155 10.32 -10.53 -3.75
C LEU A 155 10.13 -11.41 -2.51
N PHE A 156 9.39 -12.51 -2.62
CA PHE A 156 9.16 -13.44 -1.51
C PHE A 156 10.45 -14.01 -0.95
N GLU A 157 11.30 -14.53 -1.83
CA GLU A 157 12.57 -15.15 -1.46
C GLU A 157 13.52 -14.12 -0.85
N GLU A 158 13.54 -12.92 -1.43
CA GLU A 158 14.33 -11.81 -0.94
C GLU A 158 13.87 -11.38 0.46
N PHE A 159 12.57 -11.14 0.65
CA PHE A 159 12.02 -10.75 1.94
C PHE A 159 12.27 -11.83 3.02
N ALA A 160 12.08 -13.10 2.68
CA ALA A 160 12.34 -14.22 3.58
C ALA A 160 13.82 -14.34 4.01
N ALA A 161 14.76 -13.82 3.21
CA ALA A 161 16.18 -13.84 3.55
C ALA A 161 16.59 -12.78 4.59
N TYR A 162 15.76 -11.73 4.82
CA TYR A 162 16.08 -10.65 5.76
C TYR A 162 15.39 -10.84 7.11
N GLN A 163 16.04 -11.56 8.02
CA GLN A 163 15.51 -11.84 9.36
C GLN A 163 15.14 -10.56 10.13
N ALA A 164 15.99 -9.54 10.14
CA ALA A 164 15.70 -8.28 10.83
C ALA A 164 14.41 -7.61 10.31
N LYS A 165 14.20 -7.61 8.98
CA LYS A 165 12.99 -7.05 8.36
C LYS A 165 11.75 -7.87 8.68
N ALA A 166 11.87 -9.20 8.73
CA ALA A 166 10.79 -10.08 9.18
C ALA A 166 10.43 -9.87 10.66
N GLU A 167 11.42 -9.63 11.52
CA GLU A 167 11.21 -9.31 12.93
C GLU A 167 10.51 -7.94 13.11
N ALA A 168 10.93 -6.92 12.36
CA ALA A 168 10.28 -5.60 12.35
C ALA A 168 8.80 -5.71 11.95
N VAL A 169 8.50 -6.47 10.88
CA VAL A 169 7.12 -6.74 10.45
C VAL A 169 6.33 -7.48 11.52
N SER A 170 6.96 -8.44 12.20
CA SER A 170 6.32 -9.18 13.30
C SER A 170 5.96 -8.27 14.47
N GLN A 171 6.80 -7.29 14.79
CA GLN A 171 6.47 -6.28 15.81
C GLN A 171 5.23 -5.48 15.41
N ALA A 172 5.12 -5.02 14.16
CA ALA A 172 3.95 -4.28 13.68
C ALA A 172 2.65 -5.11 13.73
N LEU A 173 2.75 -6.44 13.61
CA LEU A 173 1.61 -7.35 13.79
C LEU A 173 1.21 -7.52 15.26
N MET A 174 2.17 -7.49 16.19
CA MET A 174 1.96 -7.82 17.61
C MET A 174 1.55 -6.62 18.48
N VAL A 175 1.90 -5.39 18.10
CA VAL A 175 1.64 -4.18 18.90
C VAL A 175 0.16 -3.78 18.93
N VAL A 176 -0.64 -4.16 17.91
CA VAL A 176 -2.05 -3.77 17.83
C VAL A 176 -2.94 -4.93 18.28
N LYS A 177 -3.30 -4.91 19.57
CA LYS A 177 -4.27 -5.80 20.22
C LYS A 177 -5.67 -5.61 19.62
N ASP A 178 -6.03 -6.44 18.65
CA ASP A 178 -7.36 -7.02 18.45
C ASP A 178 -7.33 -7.71 17.07
N TYR A 179 -7.87 -8.93 16.97
CA TYR A 179 -8.23 -9.75 15.78
C TYR A 179 -7.69 -11.20 15.76
N PRO A 180 -8.48 -12.14 15.16
CA PRO A 180 -8.50 -13.57 15.51
C PRO A 180 -7.29 -14.35 15.00
N GLU A 181 -7.08 -15.51 15.64
CA GLU A 181 -5.90 -16.39 15.54
C GLU A 181 -5.50 -16.88 14.14
N ASP A 182 -6.27 -16.59 13.09
CA ASP A 182 -6.03 -17.11 11.73
C ASP A 182 -4.80 -16.47 11.04
N LEU A 183 -4.25 -15.37 11.59
CA LEU A 183 -3.01 -14.74 11.10
C LEU A 183 -1.72 -15.30 11.74
N TYR A 184 -1.81 -16.15 12.77
CA TYR A 184 -0.64 -16.83 13.34
C TYR A 184 0.06 -17.77 12.36
N ILE A 185 -0.61 -18.14 11.27
CA ILE A 185 -0.08 -19.06 10.26
C ILE A 185 1.01 -18.38 9.40
N ILE A 186 0.99 -17.06 9.21
CA ILE A 186 2.05 -16.37 8.44
C ILE A 186 3.32 -16.24 9.28
N VAL A 187 3.19 -16.02 10.59
CA VAL A 187 4.34 -15.90 11.51
C VAL A 187 5.02 -17.24 11.77
N ARG A 188 4.31 -18.38 11.63
CA ARG A 188 4.87 -19.74 11.81
C ARG A 188 5.46 -20.39 10.56
N CYS A 189 5.41 -19.72 9.41
CA CYS A 189 6.03 -20.22 8.18
C CYS A 189 7.43 -19.61 7.91
N PHE A 190 7.96 -18.84 8.86
CA PHE A 190 9.36 -18.45 8.93
C PHE A 190 10.08 -19.28 10.00
#